data_AF-A0A535DEM7-F1
#
_entry.id   AF-A0A535DEM7-F1
#
_cell.length_a   1.000
_cell.length_b   1.000
_cell.length_c   1.000
_cell.angle_alpha   90.00
_cell.angle_beta   90.00
_cell.angle_gamma   90.00
#
_symmetry.space_group_name_H-M   'P 1'
#
loop_
_entity.id
_entity.type
_entity.pdbx_description
1 polymer ?
#
loop_
_entity_poly.entity_id
_entity_poly.type
_entity_poly.pdbx_seq_one_letter_code
_entity_poly.pdbx_strand_id
1 'polypeptide(L)'
;TPIWQARIDRDPAVFQRLVKWYPLGRVGEPDDIANATMFLASDQASWITGAVLPVDGGLLAGNYRMTRELLAEAGNEKLDS
;
A
#
# COMPACT_ATOMS: atom_id res chain seq x y z
N THR A 1 -10.36 1.42 -9.01
CA THR A 1 -11.57 0.65 -8.63
C THR A 1 -12.58 1.58 -7.95
N PRO A 2 -13.88 1.23 -7.87
CA PRO A 2 -14.94 2.13 -7.35
C PRO A 2 -14.70 2.66 -5.93
N ILE A 3 -14.04 1.88 -5.06
CA ILE A 3 -13.67 2.31 -3.70
C ILE A 3 -12.71 3.51 -3.69
N TRP A 4 -11.86 3.65 -4.71
CA TRP A 4 -10.93 4.76 -4.84
C TRP A 4 -11.62 6.02 -5.35
N GLN A 5 -12.61 5.89 -6.24
CA GLN A 5 -13.34 7.03 -6.78
C GLN A 5 -14.01 7.85 -5.67
N ALA A 6 -14.73 7.18 -4.77
CA ALA A 6 -15.36 7.83 -3.62
C ALA A 6 -14.35 8.54 -2.68
N ARG A 7 -13.11 8.03 -2.58
CA ARG A 7 -12.05 8.65 -1.80
C ARG A 7 -11.45 9.88 -2.49
N ILE A 8 -11.30 9.82 -3.81
CA ILE A 8 -10.83 10.94 -4.64
C ILE A 8 -11.86 12.06 -4.65
N ASP A 9 -13.15 11.73 -4.77
CA ASP A 9 -14.23 12.72 -4.80
C ASP A 9 -14.32 13.48 -3.46
N ARG A 10 -14.09 12.79 -2.34
CA ARG A 10 -14.01 13.40 -1.02
C ARG A 10 -12.72 14.20 -0.84
N ASP A 11 -11.63 13.71 -1.40
CA ASP A 11 -10.32 14.32 -1.26
C ASP A 11 -9.44 14.10 -2.50
N PRO A 12 -9.35 15.12 -3.37
CA PRO A 12 -8.57 15.04 -4.59
C PRO A 12 -7.07 14.79 -4.36
N ALA A 13 -6.55 15.09 -3.16
CA ALA A 13 -5.14 14.92 -2.80
C ALA A 13 -4.87 13.60 -2.04
N VAL A 14 -5.86 12.70 -1.94
CA VAL A 14 -5.75 11.45 -1.16
C VAL A 14 -4.50 10.65 -1.52
N PHE A 15 -4.18 10.50 -2.80
CA PHE A 15 -3.02 9.72 -3.23
C PHE A 15 -1.69 10.38 -2.84
N GLN A 16 -1.57 11.71 -2.92
CA GLN A 16 -0.36 12.41 -2.49
C GLN A 16 -0.06 12.18 -1.01
N ARG A 17 -1.10 12.11 -0.17
CA ARG A 17 -0.93 11.79 1.24
C ARG A 17 -0.59 10.33 1.48
N LEU A 18 -1.09 9.41 0.65
CA LEU A 18 -0.79 7.99 0.77
C LEU A 18 0.64 7.66 0.34
N VAL A 19 1.18 8.34 -0.69
CA VAL A 19 2.55 8.14 -1.19
C VAL A 19 3.59 8.09 -0.07
N LYS A 20 3.45 8.94 0.94
CA LYS A 20 4.40 9.06 2.05
C LYS A 20 4.54 7.79 2.91
N TRP A 21 3.57 6.88 2.83
CA TRP A 21 3.55 5.60 3.52
C TRP A 21 4.19 4.47 2.72
N TYR A 22 4.39 4.65 1.42
CA TYR A 22 5.03 3.66 0.55
C TYR A 22 6.53 3.99 0.43
N PRO A 23 7.45 3.14 0.92
CA PRO A 23 8.88 3.33 0.70
C PRO A 23 9.27 3.49 -0.78
N LEU A 24 8.54 2.86 -1.70
CA LEU A 24 8.73 3.01 -3.14
C LEU A 24 8.38 4.40 -3.68
N GLY A 25 7.74 5.26 -2.88
CA GLY A 25 7.47 6.66 -3.25
C GLY A 25 6.34 6.87 -4.25
N ARG A 26 5.52 5.83 -4.50
CA ARG A 26 4.32 5.92 -5.34
C ARG A 26 3.25 4.96 -4.86
N VAL A 27 2.01 5.25 -5.27
CA VAL A 27 0.89 4.32 -5.12
C VAL A 27 1.04 3.20 -6.15
N GLY A 28 0.63 1.99 -5.77
CA GLY A 28 0.65 0.84 -6.66
C GLY A 28 -0.43 0.95 -7.74
N GLU A 29 -0.09 0.52 -8.95
CA GLU A 29 -0.97 0.44 -10.10
C GLU A 29 -1.35 -1.02 -10.38
N PRO A 30 -2.44 -1.29 -11.12
CA PRO A 30 -2.83 -2.66 -11.48
C PRO A 30 -1.69 -3.48 -12.12
N ASP A 31 -0.85 -2.82 -12.91
CA ASP A 31 0.27 -3.44 -13.61
C ASP A 31 1.34 -4.01 -12.66
N ASP A 32 1.48 -3.45 -11.44
CA ASP A 32 2.42 -3.98 -10.44
C ASP A 32 2.07 -5.41 -10.02
N ILE A 33 0.77 -5.66 -9.81
CA ILE A 33 0.25 -6.99 -9.46
C ILE A 33 0.30 -7.92 -10.67
N ALA A 34 -0.06 -7.42 -11.85
CA ALA A 34 -0.03 -8.20 -13.09
C ALA A 34 1.38 -8.69 -13.40
N ASN A 35 2.38 -7.81 -13.31
CA ASN A 35 3.78 -8.17 -13.58
C ASN A 35 4.33 -9.18 -12.57
N ALA A 36 4.06 -8.99 -11.26
CA ALA A 36 4.49 -9.95 -10.24
C ALA A 36 3.83 -11.33 -10.44
N THR A 37 2.53 -11.34 -10.80
CA THR A 37 1.80 -12.56 -11.11
C THR A 37 2.36 -13.24 -12.35
N MET A 38 2.66 -12.47 -13.40
CA MET A 38 3.25 -13.01 -14.64
C MET A 38 4.63 -13.63 -14.39
N PHE A 39 5.45 -13.02 -13.53
CA PHE A 39 6.70 -13.63 -13.08
C PHE A 39 6.46 -14.98 -12.39
N LEU A 40 5.57 -15.01 -11.39
CA LEU A 40 5.27 -16.23 -10.62
C LEU A 40 4.63 -17.34 -11.47
N ALA A 41 3.92 -16.99 -12.54
CA ALA A 41 3.34 -17.93 -13.49
C ALA A 41 4.31 -18.41 -14.58
N SER A 42 5.51 -17.82 -14.66
CA SER A 42 6.50 -18.13 -15.70
C SER A 42 7.48 -19.23 -15.27
N ASP A 43 8.19 -19.80 -16.25
CA ASP A 43 9.25 -20.81 -16.02
C ASP A 43 10.40 -20.29 -15.12
N GLN A 44 10.56 -18.96 -15.03
CA GLN A 44 11.57 -18.34 -14.16
C GLN A 44 11.28 -18.57 -12.66
N ALA A 45 10.02 -18.86 -12.32
CA ALA A 45 9.60 -19.17 -10.96
C ALA A 45 9.46 -20.69 -10.70
N SER A 46 10.02 -21.54 -11.56
CA SER A 46 9.83 -23.01 -11.53
C SER A 46 10.22 -23.72 -10.22
N TRP A 47 10.99 -23.08 -9.34
CA TRP A 47 11.34 -23.61 -8.01
C TRP A 47 10.77 -22.79 -6.85
N ILE A 48 9.90 -21.82 -7.13
CA ILE A 48 9.25 -20.98 -6.13
C ILE A 48 7.86 -21.54 -5.87
N THR A 49 7.66 -22.13 -4.69
CA THR A 49 6.36 -22.66 -4.25
C THR A 49 6.21 -22.46 -2.74
N GLY A 50 4.96 -22.39 -2.26
CA GLY A 50 4.64 -22.20 -0.84
C GLY A 50 5.01 -20.81 -0.27
N ALA A 51 5.40 -19.86 -1.13
CA ALA A 51 5.80 -18.52 -0.73
C ALA A 51 4.65 -17.51 -0.87
N VAL A 52 4.60 -16.54 0.04
CA VAL A 52 3.77 -15.34 -0.09
C VAL A 52 4.69 -14.18 -0.48
N LEU A 53 4.44 -13.55 -1.62
CA LEU A 53 5.19 -12.39 -2.10
C LEU A 53 4.35 -11.11 -1.89
N PRO A 54 4.72 -10.24 -0.94
CA PRO A 54 4.10 -8.93 -0.81
C PRO A 54 4.40 -8.06 -2.05
N VAL A 55 3.36 -7.48 -2.64
CA VAL A 55 3.45 -6.52 -3.75
C VAL A 55 2.73 -5.24 -3.32
N ASP A 56 3.35 -4.49 -2.42
CA ASP A 56 2.70 -3.40 -1.67
C ASP A 56 3.53 -2.11 -1.63
N GLY A 57 4.56 -1.99 -2.47
CA GLY A 57 5.47 -0.84 -2.47
C GLY A 57 6.32 -0.68 -1.20
N GLY A 58 6.45 -1.75 -0.40
CA GLY A 58 7.23 -1.78 0.84
C GLY A 58 6.44 -1.39 2.10
N LEU A 59 5.12 -1.25 2.00
CA LEU A 59 4.27 -0.82 3.10
C LEU A 59 4.41 -1.70 4.35
N LEU A 60 4.45 -3.03 4.16
CA LEU A 60 4.64 -3.99 5.25
C LEU A 60 6.08 -4.01 5.79
N ALA A 61 7.07 -3.63 4.99
CA ALA A 61 8.47 -3.59 5.40
C ALA A 61 8.86 -2.31 6.16
N GLY A 62 8.16 -1.19 5.91
CA GLY A 62 8.50 0.15 6.37
C GLY A 62 7.37 0.87 7.11
N ASN A 63 6.61 0.17 7.96
CA ASN A 63 5.40 0.71 8.57
C ASN A 63 5.62 1.84 9.60
N TYR A 64 6.86 2.18 9.98
CA TYR A 64 7.12 3.05 11.13
C TYR A 64 6.43 4.42 11.01
N ARG A 65 6.42 5.03 9.81
CA ARG A 65 5.79 6.34 9.61
C ARG A 65 4.27 6.26 9.66
N MET A 66 3.67 5.31 8.96
CA MET A 66 2.21 5.11 8.95
C MET A 66 1.70 4.77 10.35
N THR A 67 2.32 3.81 11.03
CA THR A 67 1.96 3.40 12.38
C THR A 67 2.04 4.56 13.36
N ARG A 68 3.08 5.40 13.28
CA ARG A 68 3.20 6.58 14.15
C ARG A 68 2.12 7.62 13.92
N GLU A 69 1.77 7.90 12.67
CA GLU A 69 0.73 8.88 12.34
C GLU A 69 -0.65 8.40 12.80
N LEU A 70 -0.99 7.13 12.54
CA LEU A 70 -2.25 6.54 13.00
C LEU A 70 -2.37 6.52 14.53
N LEU A 71 -1.28 6.19 15.24
CA LEU A 71 -1.26 6.21 16.70
C LEU A 71 -1.38 7.63 17.27
N ALA A 72 -0.84 8.64 16.60
CA ALA A 72 -0.97 10.04 17.00
C ALA A 72 -2.41 10.54 16.81
N GLU A 73 -3.06 10.19 15.69
CA GLU A 73 -4.47 10.52 15.42
C GLU A 73 -5.40 9.89 16.48
N ALA A 74 -5.24 8.60 16.75
CA ALA A 74 -6.04 7.89 17.76
C ALA A 74 -5.79 8.39 19.20
N GLY A 75 -4.62 8.95 19.48
CA GLY A 75 -4.29 9.58 20.76
C GLY A 75 -5.01 10.93 20.95
N ASN A 76 -5.14 11.72 19.88
CA ASN A 76 -5.83 13.01 19.92
C ASN A 76 -7.35 12.85 20.07
N GLU A 77 -7.96 11.88 19.39
CA GLU A 77 -9.41 11.62 19.53
C GLU A 77 -9.83 11.26 20.96
N LYS A 78 -8.94 10.69 21.78
CA LYS A 78 -9.20 10.38 23.20
C LYS A 78 -9.05 11.57 24.15
N LEU A 79 -8.38 12.64 23.73
CA LEU A 79 -8.21 13.85 24.53
C LEU A 79 -9.33 14.87 24.27
N ASP A 80 -9.98 14.75 23.12
CA ASP A 80 -11.08 15.61 22.66
C ASP A 80 -12.48 15.06 23.00
N SER A 81 -12.55 13.91 23.69
CA SER A 81 -13.78 13.22 24.16
C SER A 81 -13.91 13.22 25.68
#